data_AF-A0A7V9Q0A6-F1
#
_entry.id   AF-A0A7V9Q0A6-F1
#
_cell.length_a   1.000
_cell.length_b   1.000
_cell.length_c   1.000
_cell.angle_alpha   90.00
_cell.angle_beta   90.00
_cell.angle_gamma   90.00
#
_symmetry.space_group_name_H-M   'P 1'
#
loop_
_entity.id
_entity.type
_entity.pdbx_description
1 polymer ?
#
loop_
_entity_poly.entity_id
_entity_poly.type
_entity_poly.pdbx_seq_one_letter_code
_entity_poly.pdbx_strand_id
1 'polypeptide(L)'
;MHVALVGGGVIGGGWAGRLVENGVDVTIHDPHPEAERRVREVLDNAERAWARLTLVPRARGAVSFADSLEEAVADAAVIQESAPEDEALKRRLLAEIDRHAPPEALVCSSTSGLLPSRLQLDMTHPERFLVGHPFNPVYLLPLVEVVAGELTSENAVARALDFYVSLGMKPLRIRKEVDGFVADRLLEALWREALWLVHDDVATVEEVDDAVRYGPGLRWAQMGTFLTYRIAGGEGGMRHFLAQFGPALGWPWTKLTDVPELTDELVEKIAAQSDAQAGGLTVRELERLRDDNLVALLQALRARDYAAEKVLRAHEARLLEAPGNGFAAPDPTQPLLLHETLVEPEWIDCNGHLTEARYLHVFAEATDAFLRYVGVGAEYLAGSHSAYTVETHLRHLREVAALEPLQVLTQVLGADEKRLHLFHTMRHATAGETLATAEHLLLHVNTAEGRARPWLEPVAGSVATAAAAHRALPLPESAGRAIVLRRGLETQQHDTGHNDQGAN
;
A
#
# COMPACT_ATOMS: atom_id res chain seq x y z
N MET A 1 -7.16 19.35 6.91
CA MET A 1 -8.56 19.09 6.48
C MET A 1 -9.16 18.17 7.51
N HIS A 2 -10.40 18.40 7.94
CA HIS A 2 -11.07 17.61 8.99
C HIS A 2 -12.28 16.87 8.41
N VAL A 3 -12.44 15.60 8.81
CA VAL A 3 -13.51 14.71 8.34
C VAL A 3 -14.25 14.09 9.52
N ALA A 4 -15.59 14.12 9.49
CA ALA A 4 -16.42 13.42 10.44
C ALA A 4 -16.79 12.01 9.94
N LEU A 5 -16.69 11.02 10.81
CA LEU A 5 -17.13 9.65 10.56
C LEU A 5 -18.31 9.31 11.46
N VAL A 6 -19.43 8.92 10.86
CA VAL A 6 -20.66 8.57 11.57
C VAL A 6 -20.84 7.06 11.51
N GLY A 7 -20.45 6.39 12.59
CA GLY A 7 -20.30 4.94 12.70
C GLY A 7 -18.83 4.51 12.69
N GLY A 8 -18.42 3.74 13.71
CA GLY A 8 -17.10 3.18 13.94
C GLY A 8 -17.04 1.65 13.79
N GLY A 9 -17.97 1.08 13.02
CA GLY A 9 -17.97 -0.34 12.64
C GLY A 9 -16.86 -0.69 11.64
N VAL A 10 -16.99 -1.82 10.94
CA VAL A 10 -15.97 -2.32 9.99
C VAL A 10 -15.63 -1.28 8.91
N ILE A 11 -16.64 -0.69 8.26
CA ILE A 11 -16.43 0.29 7.18
C ILE A 11 -15.99 1.65 7.73
N GLY A 12 -16.61 2.13 8.82
CA GLY A 12 -16.24 3.39 9.46
C GLY A 12 -14.83 3.41 10.01
N GLY A 13 -14.41 2.33 10.70
CA GLY A 13 -13.02 2.14 11.11
C GLY A 13 -12.09 2.00 9.90
N GLY A 14 -12.54 1.37 8.82
CA GLY A 14 -11.83 1.31 7.56
C GLY A 14 -11.54 2.70 6.95
N TRP A 15 -12.55 3.59 6.95
CA TRP A 15 -12.39 4.99 6.56
C TRP A 15 -11.45 5.74 7.49
N ALA A 16 -11.56 5.55 8.80
CA ALA A 16 -10.64 6.13 9.77
C ALA A 16 -9.19 5.76 9.42
N GLY A 17 -8.92 4.48 9.18
CA GLY A 17 -7.61 4.01 8.71
C GLY A 17 -7.17 4.70 7.41
N ARG A 18 -8.05 4.76 6.41
CA ARG A 18 -7.73 5.41 5.12
C ARG A 18 -7.36 6.88 5.30
N LEU A 19 -8.16 7.63 6.05
CA LEU A 19 -8.01 9.07 6.24
C LEU A 19 -6.78 9.40 7.09
N VAL A 20 -6.60 8.70 8.22
CA VAL A 20 -5.46 8.89 9.12
C VAL A 20 -4.16 8.61 8.41
N GLU A 21 -4.04 7.52 7.66
CA GLU A 21 -2.81 7.21 6.91
C GLU A 21 -2.54 8.21 5.77
N ASN A 22 -3.50 9.05 5.42
CA ASN A 22 -3.38 10.12 4.43
C ASN A 22 -3.30 11.53 5.06
N GLY A 23 -3.00 11.63 6.36
CA GLY A 23 -2.79 12.91 7.04
C GLY A 23 -4.06 13.72 7.28
N VAL A 24 -5.23 13.09 7.23
CA VAL A 24 -6.52 13.73 7.44
C VAL A 24 -6.97 13.51 8.88
N ASP A 25 -7.24 14.60 9.59
CA ASP A 25 -7.77 14.55 10.95
C ASP A 25 -9.21 14.08 10.93
N VAL A 26 -9.56 13.14 11.81
CA VAL A 26 -10.89 12.56 11.88
C VAL A 26 -11.51 12.71 13.27
N THR A 27 -12.81 13.00 13.28
CA THR A 27 -13.66 12.89 14.47
C THR A 27 -14.72 11.84 14.23
N ILE A 28 -14.86 10.92 15.18
CA ILE A 28 -15.72 9.75 15.04
C ILE A 28 -16.84 9.82 16.06
N HIS A 29 -18.07 9.62 15.60
CA HIS A 29 -19.21 9.40 16.47
C HIS A 29 -19.80 8.01 16.22
N ASP A 30 -19.91 7.22 17.28
CA ASP A 30 -20.61 5.94 17.27
C ASP A 30 -21.23 5.72 18.67
N PRO A 31 -22.52 5.36 18.76
CA PRO A 31 -23.21 5.20 20.04
C PRO A 31 -22.80 3.93 20.81
N HIS A 32 -22.06 3.01 20.19
CA HIS A 32 -21.66 1.76 20.82
C HIS A 32 -20.47 1.98 21.79
N PRO A 33 -20.54 1.50 23.05
CA PRO A 33 -19.51 1.78 24.06
C PRO A 33 -18.12 1.24 23.69
N GLU A 34 -18.04 0.14 22.94
CA GLU A 34 -16.79 -0.44 22.44
C GLU A 34 -16.28 0.16 21.12
N ALA A 35 -16.93 1.17 20.56
CA ALA A 35 -16.58 1.69 19.24
C ALA A 35 -15.13 2.20 19.18
N GLU A 36 -14.69 2.95 20.18
CA GLU A 36 -13.32 3.46 20.25
C GLU A 36 -12.29 2.31 20.21
N ARG A 37 -12.48 1.27 21.04
CA ARG A 37 -11.58 0.12 21.06
C ARG A 37 -11.51 -0.55 19.68
N ARG A 38 -12.67 -0.81 19.06
CA ARG A 38 -12.76 -1.46 17.75
C ARG A 38 -12.11 -0.64 16.64
N VAL A 39 -12.33 0.67 16.63
CA VAL A 39 -11.69 1.58 15.66
C VAL A 39 -10.18 1.57 15.85
N ARG A 40 -9.67 1.65 17.09
CA ARG A 40 -8.23 1.60 17.37
C ARG A 40 -7.58 0.31 16.85
N GLU A 41 -8.24 -0.83 17.01
CA GLU A 41 -7.76 -2.11 16.44
C GLU A 41 -7.69 -2.09 14.90
N VAL A 42 -8.64 -1.42 14.24
CA VAL A 42 -8.60 -1.24 12.77
C VAL A 42 -7.48 -0.28 12.37
N LEU A 43 -7.25 0.80 13.13
CA LEU A 43 -6.16 1.75 12.89
C LEU A 43 -4.79 1.08 13.03
N ASP A 44 -4.58 0.24 14.04
CA ASP A 44 -3.34 -0.52 14.22
C ASP A 44 -3.07 -1.45 13.02
N ASN A 45 -4.12 -2.09 12.51
CA ASN A 45 -4.00 -2.96 11.35
C ASN A 45 -3.78 -2.18 10.05
N ALA A 46 -4.45 -1.03 9.89
CA ALA A 46 -4.24 -0.11 8.77
C ALA A 46 -2.82 0.43 8.74
N GLU A 47 -2.27 0.86 9.89
CA GLU A 47 -0.88 1.32 10.02
C GLU A 47 0.10 0.23 9.59
N ARG A 48 -0.09 -1.00 10.10
CA ARG A 48 0.71 -2.17 9.73
C ARG A 48 0.65 -2.43 8.22
N ALA A 49 -0.54 -2.41 7.64
CA ALA A 49 -0.73 -2.68 6.22
C ALA A 49 -0.12 -1.58 5.34
N TRP A 50 -0.30 -0.31 5.69
CA TRP A 50 0.27 0.83 4.96
C TRP A 50 1.78 0.92 5.08
N ALA A 51 2.36 0.64 6.26
CA ALA A 51 3.81 0.56 6.44
C ALA A 51 4.45 -0.52 5.55
N ARG A 52 3.69 -1.57 5.23
CA ARG A 52 4.11 -2.59 4.27
C ARG A 52 3.72 -2.28 2.84
N LEU A 53 2.70 -1.46 2.58
CA LEU A 53 2.26 -1.15 1.22
C LEU A 53 3.22 -0.18 0.54
N THR A 54 3.58 0.89 1.25
CA THR A 54 4.40 1.99 0.76
C THR A 54 5.39 2.44 1.82
N LEU A 55 6.53 2.92 1.35
CA LEU A 55 7.63 3.43 2.16
C LEU A 55 7.83 4.92 1.93
N VAL A 56 6.97 5.54 1.11
CA VAL A 56 6.90 6.98 1.04
C VAL A 56 6.43 7.47 2.41
N PRO A 57 7.19 8.36 3.07
CA PRO A 57 6.77 8.89 4.36
C PRO A 57 5.45 9.63 4.25
N ARG A 58 4.65 9.50 5.30
CA ARG A 58 3.32 10.08 5.38
C ARG A 58 3.10 10.65 6.78
N ALA A 59 2.55 11.85 6.84
CA ALA A 59 2.04 12.37 8.10
C ALA A 59 0.72 11.66 8.41
N ARG A 60 0.52 11.24 9.65
CA ARG A 60 -0.74 10.66 10.10
C ARG A 60 -1.66 11.73 10.66
N GLY A 61 -2.95 11.63 10.35
CA GLY A 61 -3.98 12.49 10.92
C GLY A 61 -4.26 12.19 12.39
N ALA A 62 -4.77 13.17 13.12
CA ALA A 62 -5.25 12.99 14.48
C ALA A 62 -6.61 12.27 14.50
N VAL A 63 -6.88 11.53 15.57
CA VAL A 63 -8.16 10.84 15.80
C VAL A 63 -8.76 11.34 17.10
N SER A 64 -10.01 11.79 17.04
CA SER A 64 -10.83 12.10 18.21
C SER A 64 -12.20 11.41 18.14
N PHE A 65 -12.85 11.28 19.30
CA PHE A 65 -14.18 10.72 19.44
C PHE A 65 -15.11 11.78 20.03
N ALA A 66 -16.31 11.89 19.48
CA ALA A 66 -17.32 12.86 19.89
C ALA A 66 -18.48 12.15 20.60
N ASP A 67 -18.98 12.78 21.66
CA ASP A 67 -20.08 12.24 22.48
C ASP A 67 -21.43 12.33 21.76
N SER A 68 -21.53 13.19 20.73
CA SER A 68 -22.74 13.39 19.94
C SER A 68 -22.45 13.54 18.45
N LEU A 69 -23.48 13.27 17.63
CA LEU A 69 -23.42 13.48 16.19
C LEU A 69 -23.19 14.96 15.84
N GLU A 70 -23.89 15.86 16.54
CA GLU A 70 -23.75 17.32 16.37
C GLU A 70 -22.30 17.77 16.58
N GLU A 71 -21.67 17.35 17.67
CA GLU A 71 -20.26 17.68 17.95
C GLU A 71 -19.33 17.15 16.85
N ALA A 72 -19.55 15.93 16.36
CA ALA A 72 -18.68 15.33 15.34
C ALA A 72 -18.69 16.11 14.02
N VAL A 73 -19.85 16.62 13.61
CA VAL A 73 -20.04 17.21 12.28
C VAL A 73 -19.91 18.73 12.24
N ALA A 74 -19.90 19.41 13.39
CA ALA A 74 -20.01 20.87 13.49
C ALA A 74 -18.97 21.65 12.68
N ASP A 75 -17.73 21.15 12.59
CA ASP A 75 -16.62 21.81 11.87
C ASP A 75 -16.07 20.96 10.70
N ALA A 76 -16.78 19.90 10.31
CA ALA A 76 -16.30 18.93 9.34
C ALA A 76 -16.44 19.42 7.89
N ALA A 77 -15.36 19.32 7.11
CA ALA A 77 -15.37 19.66 5.69
C ALA A 77 -16.00 18.54 4.83
N VAL A 78 -15.88 17.29 5.29
CA VAL A 78 -16.52 16.11 4.70
C VAL A 78 -17.08 15.27 5.83
N ILE A 79 -18.26 14.69 5.62
CA ILE A 79 -18.90 13.73 6.53
C ILE A 79 -19.07 12.42 5.78
N GLN A 80 -18.62 11.31 6.37
CA GLN A 80 -18.81 9.96 5.84
C GLN A 80 -19.68 9.15 6.80
N GLU A 81 -20.90 8.84 6.37
CA GLU A 81 -21.87 8.03 7.10
C GLU A 81 -21.64 6.54 6.80
N SER A 82 -21.52 5.73 7.85
CA SER A 82 -21.19 4.28 7.81
C SER A 82 -21.99 3.48 8.85
N ALA A 83 -23.20 3.93 9.19
CA ALA A 83 -24.14 3.22 10.05
C ALA A 83 -24.70 1.95 9.35
N PRO A 84 -25.40 1.06 10.09
CA PRO A 84 -26.00 -0.14 9.54
C PRO A 84 -26.88 0.11 8.31
N GLU A 85 -26.99 -0.90 7.44
CA GLU A 85 -27.73 -0.83 6.17
C GLU A 85 -29.26 -0.86 6.37
N ASP A 86 -29.78 0.20 7.02
CA ASP A 86 -31.19 0.46 7.28
C ASP A 86 -31.56 1.85 6.75
N GLU A 87 -32.45 1.90 5.76
CA GLU A 87 -32.83 3.16 5.09
C GLU A 87 -33.44 4.19 6.05
N ALA A 88 -34.27 3.75 6.99
CA ALA A 88 -34.95 4.66 7.90
C ALA A 88 -33.97 5.27 8.91
N LEU A 89 -33.01 4.49 9.41
CA LEU A 89 -31.93 4.96 10.26
C LEU A 89 -31.04 5.95 9.50
N LYS A 90 -30.56 5.58 8.31
CA LYS A 90 -29.67 6.44 7.51
C LYS A 90 -30.33 7.76 7.16
N ARG A 91 -31.61 7.76 6.75
CA ARG A 91 -32.36 9.00 6.48
C ARG A 91 -32.42 9.92 7.70
N ARG A 92 -32.70 9.38 8.89
CA ARG A 92 -32.68 10.16 10.14
C ARG A 92 -31.31 10.76 10.43
N LEU A 93 -30.25 9.95 10.32
CA LEU A 93 -28.87 10.40 10.53
C LEU A 93 -28.46 11.47 9.53
N LEU A 94 -28.77 11.29 8.24
CA LEU A 94 -28.46 12.26 7.19
C LEU A 94 -29.20 13.58 7.37
N ALA A 95 -30.46 13.56 7.81
CA ALA A 95 -31.20 14.78 8.14
C ALA A 95 -30.63 15.51 9.37
N GLU A 96 -30.09 14.76 10.34
CA GLU A 96 -29.42 15.32 11.52
C GLU A 96 -28.05 15.91 11.13
N ILE A 97 -27.23 15.18 10.36
CA ILE A 97 -25.98 15.69 9.76
C ILE A 97 -26.26 16.99 9.00
N ASP A 98 -27.29 17.02 8.17
CA ASP A 98 -27.65 18.19 7.36
C ASP A 98 -28.00 19.42 8.19
N ARG A 99 -28.53 19.24 9.41
CA ARG A 99 -28.89 20.31 10.33
C ARG A 99 -27.68 20.92 11.04
N HIS A 100 -26.71 20.09 11.40
CA HIS A 100 -25.60 20.49 12.28
C HIS A 100 -24.27 20.71 11.54
N ALA A 101 -24.10 20.15 10.33
CA ALA A 101 -22.89 20.32 9.54
C ALA A 101 -22.82 21.69 8.83
N PRO A 102 -21.62 22.24 8.58
CA PRO A 102 -21.43 23.48 7.82
C PRO A 102 -22.12 23.41 6.45
N PRO A 103 -22.77 24.49 5.96
CA PRO A 103 -23.49 24.51 4.67
C PRO A 103 -22.67 23.99 3.47
N GLU A 104 -21.36 24.24 3.47
CA GLU A 104 -20.43 23.84 2.43
C GLU A 104 -19.86 22.43 2.58
N ALA A 105 -20.13 21.72 3.68
CA ALA A 105 -19.61 20.38 3.91
C ALA A 105 -20.10 19.40 2.82
N LEU A 106 -19.23 18.46 2.42
CA LEU A 106 -19.63 17.37 1.53
C LEU A 106 -20.18 16.22 2.39
N VAL A 107 -21.38 15.70 2.09
CA VAL A 107 -21.97 14.58 2.84
C VAL A 107 -21.95 13.33 1.97
N CYS A 108 -21.36 12.26 2.48
CA CYS A 108 -21.22 10.98 1.80
C CYS A 108 -21.81 9.86 2.65
N SER A 109 -22.50 8.90 2.02
CA SER A 109 -22.88 7.63 2.66
C SER A 109 -22.06 6.47 2.10
N SER A 110 -21.74 5.49 2.94
CA SER A 110 -21.10 4.23 2.58
C SER A 110 -22.08 3.09 2.38
N THR A 111 -23.37 3.38 2.20
CA THR A 111 -24.35 2.37 1.79
C THR A 111 -23.84 1.55 0.61
N SER A 112 -24.13 0.25 0.63
CA SER A 112 -23.70 -0.72 -0.40
C SER A 112 -24.76 -0.92 -1.48
N GLY A 113 -26.01 -0.50 -1.25
CA GLY A 113 -27.04 -0.65 -2.27
C GLY A 113 -28.24 0.28 -2.21
N LEU A 114 -28.41 1.09 -1.17
CA LEU A 114 -29.54 2.01 -1.09
C LEU A 114 -29.34 3.19 -2.05
N LEU A 115 -30.40 3.54 -2.77
CA LEU A 115 -30.37 4.63 -3.74
C LEU A 115 -30.16 5.99 -3.03
N PRO A 116 -29.15 6.79 -3.44
CA PRO A 116 -28.98 8.13 -2.90
C PRO A 116 -30.24 8.99 -3.02
N SER A 117 -31.04 8.81 -4.07
CA SER A 117 -32.30 9.55 -4.21
C SER A 117 -33.34 9.27 -3.13
N ARG A 118 -33.27 8.11 -2.47
CA ARG A 118 -34.13 7.77 -1.32
C ARG A 118 -33.56 8.31 -0.03
N LEU A 119 -32.24 8.29 0.11
CA LEU A 119 -31.54 8.76 1.29
C LEU A 119 -31.60 10.30 1.44
N GLN A 120 -31.66 11.03 0.33
CA GLN A 120 -31.71 12.50 0.33
C GLN A 120 -33.07 13.10 0.74
N LEU A 121 -34.13 12.28 0.86
CA LEU A 121 -35.53 12.76 0.94
C LEU A 121 -35.83 13.68 2.14
N ASP A 122 -35.14 13.47 3.26
CA ASP A 122 -35.38 14.23 4.50
C ASP A 122 -34.32 15.32 4.75
N MET A 123 -33.42 15.55 3.78
CA MET A 123 -32.40 16.59 3.87
C MET A 123 -32.96 17.93 3.40
N THR A 124 -32.53 19.00 4.06
CA THR A 124 -32.78 20.39 3.65
C THR A 124 -31.83 20.81 2.53
N HIS A 125 -30.58 20.33 2.55
CA HIS A 125 -29.57 20.61 1.52
C HIS A 125 -29.08 19.31 0.85
N PRO A 126 -29.94 18.63 0.06
CA PRO A 126 -29.59 17.36 -0.58
C PRO A 126 -28.54 17.51 -1.70
N GLU A 127 -28.30 18.72 -2.21
CA GLU A 127 -27.40 18.97 -3.35
C GLU A 127 -25.91 18.70 -3.06
N ARG A 128 -25.56 18.58 -1.78
CA ARG A 128 -24.22 18.25 -1.27
C ARG A 128 -24.08 16.79 -0.81
N PHE A 129 -25.13 15.99 -0.96
CA PHE A 129 -25.15 14.57 -0.59
C PHE A 129 -24.89 13.67 -1.79
N LEU A 130 -24.12 12.60 -1.58
CA LEU A 130 -23.95 11.49 -2.52
C LEU A 130 -23.53 10.20 -1.81
N VAL A 131 -23.48 9.08 -2.54
CA VAL A 131 -22.87 7.85 -2.03
C VAL A 131 -21.41 7.80 -2.45
N GLY A 132 -20.53 7.52 -1.49
CA GLY A 132 -19.15 7.10 -1.69
C GLY A 132 -18.97 5.72 -1.10
N HIS A 133 -19.24 4.70 -1.91
CA HIS A 133 -19.24 3.30 -1.51
C HIS A 133 -17.84 2.69 -1.64
N PRO A 134 -17.14 2.37 -0.53
CA PRO A 134 -15.81 1.76 -0.56
C PRO A 134 -15.89 0.23 -0.60
N PHE A 135 -14.75 -0.42 -0.74
CA PHE A 135 -14.63 -1.88 -0.60
C PHE A 135 -13.75 -2.23 0.60
N ASN A 136 -14.17 -3.21 1.41
CA ASN A 136 -13.44 -3.67 2.57
C ASN A 136 -12.23 -4.56 2.17
N PRO A 137 -11.01 -4.33 2.68
CA PRO A 137 -10.59 -3.28 3.62
C PRO A 137 -10.40 -1.91 2.95
N VAL A 138 -11.13 -0.90 3.44
CA VAL A 138 -11.19 0.46 2.88
C VAL A 138 -9.82 1.14 2.82
N TYR A 139 -8.97 0.88 3.83
CA TYR A 139 -7.61 1.43 3.87
C TYR A 139 -6.68 0.84 2.80
N LEU A 140 -6.95 -0.32 2.20
CA LEU A 140 -6.11 -0.89 1.14
C LEU A 140 -6.77 -0.81 -0.24
N LEU A 141 -8.04 -1.21 -0.37
CA LEU A 141 -8.68 -1.30 -1.68
C LEU A 141 -8.94 0.11 -2.24
N PRO A 142 -8.49 0.42 -3.47
CA PRO A 142 -8.54 1.78 -3.96
C PRO A 142 -9.89 2.16 -4.57
N LEU A 143 -10.75 1.21 -4.95
CA LEU A 143 -12.01 1.55 -5.61
C LEU A 143 -12.99 2.21 -4.63
N VAL A 144 -13.66 3.27 -5.09
CA VAL A 144 -14.84 3.85 -4.44
C VAL A 144 -15.87 4.20 -5.50
N GLU A 145 -17.10 3.69 -5.38
CA GLU A 145 -18.17 4.04 -6.29
C GLU A 145 -18.81 5.36 -5.84
N VAL A 146 -18.80 6.35 -6.73
CA VAL A 146 -19.39 7.68 -6.49
C VAL A 146 -20.73 7.74 -7.21
N VAL A 147 -21.82 7.77 -6.44
CA VAL A 147 -23.19 7.69 -6.95
C VAL A 147 -23.96 8.93 -6.54
N ALA A 148 -24.36 9.72 -7.52
CA ALA A 148 -25.21 10.89 -7.32
C ALA A 148 -26.69 10.47 -7.26
N GLY A 149 -27.45 11.09 -6.35
CA GLY A 149 -28.90 11.05 -6.37
C GLY A 149 -29.48 12.11 -7.31
N GLU A 150 -30.80 12.15 -7.43
CA GLU A 150 -31.51 13.08 -8.32
C GLU A 150 -31.29 14.56 -7.98
N LEU A 151 -31.04 14.89 -6.70
CA LEU A 151 -30.86 16.28 -6.25
C LEU A 151 -29.39 16.65 -6.05
N THR A 152 -28.47 15.70 -6.13
CA THR A 152 -27.03 15.93 -5.99
C THR A 152 -26.52 16.88 -7.07
N SER A 153 -25.76 17.91 -6.67
CA SER A 153 -25.13 18.83 -7.61
C SER A 153 -23.89 18.22 -8.28
N GLU A 154 -23.63 18.59 -9.53
CA GLU A 154 -22.38 18.21 -10.22
C GLU A 154 -21.13 18.73 -9.50
N ASN A 155 -21.25 19.86 -8.77
CA ASN A 155 -20.17 20.37 -7.92
C ASN A 155 -19.84 19.43 -6.76
N ALA A 156 -20.86 18.87 -6.09
CA ALA A 156 -20.64 17.87 -5.05
C ALA A 156 -19.99 16.60 -5.60
N VAL A 157 -20.42 16.14 -6.79
CA VAL A 157 -19.78 15.01 -7.49
C VAL A 157 -18.30 15.31 -7.77
N ALA A 158 -17.99 16.47 -8.36
CA ALA A 158 -16.60 16.85 -8.65
C ALA A 158 -15.74 16.89 -7.37
N ARG A 159 -16.24 17.52 -6.31
CA ARG A 159 -15.57 17.56 -5.00
C ARG A 159 -15.32 16.18 -4.42
N ALA A 160 -16.28 15.25 -4.53
CA ALA A 160 -16.10 13.89 -4.06
C ALA A 160 -15.05 13.12 -4.87
N LEU A 161 -15.04 13.27 -6.21
CA LEU A 161 -14.01 12.68 -7.05
C LEU A 161 -12.62 13.15 -6.62
N ASP A 162 -12.44 14.46 -6.46
CA ASP A 162 -11.16 15.04 -6.04
C ASP A 162 -10.77 14.61 -4.62
N PHE A 163 -11.74 14.58 -3.71
CA PHE A 163 -11.53 14.12 -2.34
C PHE A 163 -10.99 12.69 -2.31
N TYR A 164 -11.66 11.74 -2.97
CA TYR A 164 -11.21 10.35 -2.99
C TYR A 164 -9.88 10.16 -3.74
N VAL A 165 -9.64 10.90 -4.83
CA VAL A 165 -8.31 10.90 -5.48
C VAL A 165 -7.22 11.37 -4.52
N SER A 166 -7.49 12.38 -3.69
CA SER A 166 -6.50 12.88 -2.72
C SER A 166 -6.08 11.79 -1.71
N LEU A 167 -6.99 10.89 -1.33
CA LEU A 167 -6.77 9.72 -0.46
C LEU A 167 -6.14 8.51 -1.17
N GLY A 168 -5.62 8.68 -2.39
CA GLY A 168 -5.05 7.60 -3.19
C GLY A 168 -6.08 6.58 -3.67
N MET A 169 -7.35 6.95 -3.77
CA MET A 169 -8.42 6.08 -4.28
C MET A 169 -8.66 6.30 -5.78
N LYS A 170 -9.34 5.34 -6.38
CA LYS A 170 -9.87 5.35 -7.74
C LYS A 170 -11.38 5.53 -7.67
N PRO A 171 -11.89 6.77 -7.69
CA PRO A 171 -13.33 6.95 -7.74
C PRO A 171 -13.88 6.52 -9.10
N LEU A 172 -14.94 5.72 -9.05
CA LEU A 172 -15.71 5.28 -10.20
C LEU A 172 -17.06 6.01 -10.17
N ARG A 173 -17.22 7.04 -11.01
CA ARG A 173 -18.49 7.74 -11.15
C ARG A 173 -19.54 6.80 -11.76
N ILE A 174 -20.56 6.46 -10.97
CA ILE A 174 -21.73 5.73 -11.43
C ILE A 174 -22.67 6.73 -12.10
N ARG A 175 -22.92 6.53 -13.39
CA ARG A 175 -23.63 7.51 -14.24
C ARG A 175 -25.13 7.58 -13.93
N LYS A 176 -25.69 6.49 -13.42
CA LYS A 176 -27.10 6.35 -13.10
C LYS A 176 -27.19 5.47 -11.87
N GLU A 177 -27.85 5.95 -10.82
CA GLU A 177 -28.09 5.14 -9.64
C GLU A 177 -28.87 3.85 -10.00
N VAL A 178 -28.53 2.79 -9.29
CA VAL A 178 -29.11 1.46 -9.41
C VAL A 178 -28.85 0.74 -8.10
N ASP A 179 -29.79 -0.08 -7.63
CA ASP A 179 -29.60 -0.84 -6.39
C ASP A 179 -28.37 -1.76 -6.52
N GLY A 180 -27.52 -1.74 -5.49
CA GLY A 180 -26.25 -2.48 -5.46
C GLY A 180 -25.16 -1.96 -6.41
N PHE A 181 -25.38 -0.79 -7.04
CA PHE A 181 -24.40 -0.10 -7.90
C PHE A 181 -23.81 -0.99 -9.01
N VAL A 182 -22.49 -0.97 -9.25
CA VAL A 182 -21.89 -1.78 -10.32
C VAL A 182 -21.17 -2.98 -9.74
N ALA A 183 -20.24 -2.77 -8.81
CA ALA A 183 -19.41 -3.85 -8.29
C ALA A 183 -20.21 -4.82 -7.42
N ASP A 184 -21.06 -4.30 -6.52
CA ASP A 184 -21.85 -5.16 -5.63
C ASP A 184 -22.87 -6.00 -6.40
N ARG A 185 -23.46 -5.49 -7.49
CA ARG A 185 -24.28 -6.33 -8.40
C ARG A 185 -23.50 -7.50 -8.99
N LEU A 186 -22.20 -7.32 -9.30
CA LEU A 186 -21.36 -8.40 -9.82
C LEU A 186 -20.98 -9.39 -8.72
N LEU A 187 -20.67 -8.90 -7.52
CA LEU A 187 -20.38 -9.74 -6.35
C LEU A 187 -21.61 -10.55 -5.94
N GLU A 188 -22.79 -9.91 -5.91
CA GLU A 188 -24.05 -10.55 -5.55
C GLU A 188 -24.43 -11.62 -6.57
N ALA A 189 -24.22 -11.39 -7.86
CA ALA A 189 -24.46 -12.41 -8.88
C ALA A 189 -23.60 -13.66 -8.65
N LEU A 190 -22.33 -13.50 -8.29
CA LEU A 190 -21.45 -14.62 -7.93
C LEU A 190 -21.92 -15.30 -6.64
N TRP A 191 -22.29 -14.51 -5.62
CA TRP A 191 -22.70 -15.01 -4.31
C TRP A 191 -23.99 -15.84 -4.39
N ARG A 192 -24.99 -15.37 -5.14
CA ARG A 192 -26.25 -16.10 -5.35
C ARG A 192 -26.01 -17.48 -5.97
N GLU A 193 -25.10 -17.56 -6.95
CA GLU A 193 -24.73 -18.84 -7.55
C GLU A 193 -23.98 -19.75 -6.56
N ALA A 194 -23.04 -19.20 -5.80
CA ALA A 194 -22.29 -19.93 -4.78
C ALA A 194 -23.22 -20.57 -3.74
N LEU A 195 -24.23 -19.83 -3.27
CA LEU A 195 -25.24 -20.36 -2.34
C LEU A 195 -25.98 -21.58 -2.90
N TRP A 196 -26.38 -21.53 -4.18
CA TRP A 196 -27.03 -22.66 -4.83
C TRP A 196 -26.11 -23.86 -4.99
N LEU A 197 -24.84 -23.65 -5.32
CA LEU A 197 -23.87 -24.75 -5.45
C LEU A 197 -23.65 -25.49 -4.12
N VAL A 198 -23.64 -24.76 -3.00
CA VAL A 198 -23.53 -25.36 -1.65
C VAL A 198 -24.85 -25.98 -1.20
N HIS A 199 -25.98 -25.32 -1.47
CA HIS A 199 -27.31 -25.84 -1.15
C HIS A 199 -27.58 -27.17 -1.86
N ASP A 200 -27.28 -27.25 -3.17
CA ASP A 200 -27.54 -28.42 -4.00
C ASP A 200 -26.43 -29.50 -3.90
N ASP A 201 -25.51 -29.37 -2.94
CA ASP A 201 -24.38 -30.29 -2.71
C ASP A 201 -23.47 -30.50 -3.95
N VAL A 202 -23.38 -29.50 -4.81
CA VAL A 202 -22.48 -29.52 -5.99
C VAL A 202 -21.03 -29.29 -5.56
N ALA A 203 -20.82 -28.45 -4.54
CA ALA A 203 -19.52 -28.14 -3.97
C ALA A 203 -19.66 -27.73 -2.49
N THR A 204 -18.61 -27.96 -1.71
CA THR A 204 -18.44 -27.39 -0.37
C THR A 204 -18.08 -25.90 -0.43
N VAL A 205 -18.20 -25.17 0.68
CA VAL A 205 -17.78 -23.76 0.80
C VAL A 205 -16.31 -23.59 0.37
N GLU A 206 -15.42 -24.49 0.81
CA GLU A 206 -13.99 -24.43 0.45
C GLU A 206 -13.76 -24.67 -1.03
N GLU A 207 -14.46 -25.62 -1.66
CA GLU A 207 -14.33 -25.90 -3.10
C GLU A 207 -14.82 -24.74 -3.97
N VAL A 208 -15.89 -24.05 -3.54
CA VAL A 208 -16.36 -22.83 -4.20
C VAL A 208 -15.30 -21.72 -4.10
N ASP A 209 -14.73 -21.52 -2.91
CA ASP A 209 -13.66 -20.55 -2.70
C ASP A 209 -12.40 -20.90 -3.49
N ASP A 210 -12.01 -22.17 -3.56
CA ASP A 210 -10.87 -22.66 -4.31
C ASP A 210 -11.04 -22.45 -5.82
N ALA A 211 -12.27 -22.63 -6.34
CA ALA A 211 -12.59 -22.31 -7.72
C ALA A 211 -12.29 -20.83 -8.03
N VAL A 212 -12.53 -19.92 -7.08
CA VAL A 212 -12.19 -18.49 -7.22
C VAL A 212 -10.70 -18.23 -7.02
N ARG A 213 -10.10 -18.72 -5.93
CA ARG A 213 -8.70 -18.50 -5.53
C ARG A 213 -7.69 -19.01 -6.56
N TYR A 214 -7.97 -20.17 -7.16
CA TYR A 214 -7.08 -20.81 -8.13
C TYR A 214 -7.50 -20.62 -9.59
N GLY A 215 -8.65 -19.96 -9.83
CA GLY A 215 -9.24 -19.78 -11.16
C GLY A 215 -9.37 -18.31 -11.59
N PRO A 216 -10.61 -17.80 -11.78
CA PRO A 216 -10.82 -16.47 -12.34
C PRO A 216 -10.41 -15.34 -11.39
N GLY A 217 -10.32 -15.56 -10.08
CA GLY A 217 -9.88 -14.55 -9.11
C GLY A 217 -8.49 -13.99 -9.43
N LEU A 218 -7.53 -14.85 -9.79
CA LEU A 218 -6.19 -14.44 -10.23
C LEU A 218 -6.22 -13.56 -11.48
N ARG A 219 -7.16 -13.83 -12.40
CA ARG A 219 -7.33 -13.02 -13.62
C ARG A 219 -7.94 -11.66 -13.29
N TRP A 220 -8.98 -11.65 -12.45
CA TRP A 220 -9.71 -10.45 -12.06
C TRP A 220 -8.89 -9.48 -11.22
N ALA A 221 -7.97 -9.99 -10.41
CA ALA A 221 -7.04 -9.21 -9.60
C ALA A 221 -6.23 -8.19 -10.44
N GLN A 222 -5.84 -8.56 -11.65
CA GLN A 222 -5.05 -7.71 -12.54
C GLN A 222 -5.85 -7.16 -13.73
N MET A 223 -6.89 -7.86 -14.20
CA MET A 223 -7.61 -7.50 -15.43
C MET A 223 -9.12 -7.76 -15.33
N GLY A 224 -9.92 -6.71 -15.61
CA GLY A 224 -11.38 -6.80 -15.57
C GLY A 224 -12.00 -7.68 -16.66
N THR A 225 -13.21 -8.17 -16.40
CA THR A 225 -13.96 -9.18 -17.17
C THR A 225 -13.93 -8.96 -18.69
N PHE A 226 -14.23 -7.75 -19.15
CA PHE A 226 -14.29 -7.48 -20.59
C PHE A 226 -12.94 -7.56 -21.28
N LEU A 227 -11.84 -7.15 -20.63
CA LEU A 227 -10.51 -7.31 -21.23
C LEU A 227 -10.07 -8.78 -21.20
N THR A 228 -10.40 -9.51 -20.13
CA THR A 228 -10.10 -10.93 -20.05
C THR A 228 -10.78 -11.72 -21.16
N TYR A 229 -12.08 -11.47 -21.39
CA TYR A 229 -12.82 -12.12 -22.48
C TYR A 229 -12.44 -11.59 -23.87
N ARG A 230 -11.96 -10.35 -23.98
CA ARG A 230 -11.38 -9.87 -25.23
C ARG A 230 -10.20 -10.73 -25.64
N ILE A 231 -9.29 -11.06 -24.73
CA ILE A 231 -8.12 -11.91 -25.01
C ILE A 231 -8.55 -13.34 -25.31
N ALA A 232 -9.56 -13.85 -24.60
CA ALA A 232 -10.14 -15.17 -24.89
C ALA A 232 -10.76 -15.28 -26.30
N GLY A 233 -11.15 -14.15 -26.91
CA GLY A 233 -11.58 -14.08 -28.30
C GLY A 233 -10.45 -14.06 -29.34
N GLY A 234 -9.19 -14.17 -28.93
CA GLY A 234 -8.02 -14.13 -29.81
C GLY A 234 -7.85 -12.81 -30.55
N GLU A 235 -7.25 -12.83 -31.74
CA GLU A 235 -7.04 -11.64 -32.58
C GLU A 235 -8.35 -10.94 -32.97
N GLY A 236 -9.46 -11.70 -33.05
CA GLY A 236 -10.80 -11.16 -33.31
C GLY A 236 -11.42 -10.43 -32.11
N GLY A 237 -10.80 -10.51 -30.93
CA GLY A 237 -11.16 -9.78 -29.74
C GLY A 237 -12.57 -10.09 -29.21
N MET A 238 -13.16 -9.12 -28.51
CA MET A 238 -14.47 -9.27 -27.86
C MET A 238 -15.60 -9.63 -28.85
N ARG A 239 -15.55 -9.11 -30.09
CA ARG A 239 -16.57 -9.42 -31.10
C ARG A 239 -16.56 -10.91 -31.44
N HIS A 240 -15.38 -11.48 -31.64
CA HIS A 240 -15.23 -12.91 -31.90
C HIS A 240 -15.67 -13.75 -30.70
N PHE A 241 -15.24 -13.36 -29.49
CA PHE A 241 -15.68 -14.02 -28.25
C PHE A 241 -17.21 -14.06 -28.11
N LEU A 242 -17.89 -12.93 -28.32
CA LEU A 242 -19.35 -12.87 -28.24
C LEU A 242 -20.05 -13.67 -29.35
N ALA A 243 -19.50 -13.69 -30.57
CA ALA A 243 -20.06 -14.51 -31.65
C ALA A 243 -19.95 -16.01 -31.35
N GLN A 244 -18.84 -16.44 -30.74
CA GLN A 244 -18.58 -17.83 -30.42
C GLN A 244 -19.33 -18.32 -29.17
N PHE A 245 -19.26 -17.55 -28.07
CA PHE A 245 -19.75 -17.97 -26.75
C PHE A 245 -21.04 -17.28 -26.33
N GLY A 246 -21.43 -16.18 -26.97
CA GLY A 246 -22.69 -15.48 -26.68
C GLY A 246 -23.92 -16.38 -26.75
N PRO A 247 -24.06 -17.32 -27.71
CA PRO A 247 -25.19 -18.25 -27.74
C PRO A 247 -25.33 -19.12 -26.49
N ALA A 248 -24.23 -19.43 -25.79
CA ALA A 248 -24.25 -20.25 -24.57
C ALA A 248 -24.80 -19.49 -23.35
N LEU A 249 -24.82 -18.15 -23.38
CA LEU A 249 -25.40 -17.34 -22.29
C LEU A 249 -26.92 -17.54 -22.13
N GLY A 250 -27.59 -18.07 -23.15
CA GLY A 250 -29.01 -18.44 -23.08
C GLY A 250 -29.27 -19.83 -22.50
N TRP A 251 -28.22 -20.60 -22.18
CA TRP A 251 -28.38 -21.94 -21.62
C TRP A 251 -28.58 -21.84 -20.09
N PRO A 252 -29.38 -22.75 -19.49
CA PRO A 252 -29.73 -22.67 -18.08
C PRO A 252 -28.60 -23.23 -17.18
N TRP A 253 -27.40 -22.66 -17.27
CA TRP A 253 -26.23 -23.10 -16.51
C TRP A 253 -26.18 -22.58 -15.07
N THR A 254 -26.82 -21.44 -14.79
CA THR A 254 -26.70 -20.71 -13.51
C THR A 254 -28.07 -20.24 -13.01
N LYS A 255 -28.19 -20.00 -11.71
CA LYS A 255 -29.37 -19.54 -10.97
C LYS A 255 -29.17 -18.10 -10.43
N LEU A 256 -28.71 -17.18 -11.28
CA LEU A 256 -28.24 -15.83 -10.88
C LEU A 256 -29.31 -14.89 -10.28
N THR A 257 -30.59 -15.13 -10.54
CA THR A 257 -31.68 -14.23 -10.13
C THR A 257 -32.45 -14.69 -8.91
N ASP A 258 -32.09 -15.84 -8.33
CA ASP A 258 -32.79 -16.45 -7.20
C ASP A 258 -31.80 -16.81 -6.09
N VAL A 259 -32.28 -16.98 -4.86
CA VAL A 259 -31.49 -17.44 -3.71
C VAL A 259 -32.21 -18.61 -3.05
N PRO A 260 -31.48 -19.61 -2.53
CA PRO A 260 -32.11 -20.64 -1.72
C PRO A 260 -32.69 -19.99 -0.46
N GLU A 261 -33.74 -20.60 0.09
CA GLU A 261 -34.23 -20.21 1.41
C GLU A 261 -33.11 -20.44 2.43
N LEU A 262 -32.72 -19.38 3.16
CA LEU A 262 -31.69 -19.45 4.20
C LEU A 262 -32.26 -20.08 5.47
N THR A 263 -32.59 -21.37 5.39
CA THR A 263 -33.06 -22.16 6.54
C THR A 263 -31.96 -22.27 7.59
N ASP A 264 -32.34 -22.51 8.85
CA ASP A 264 -31.38 -22.73 9.94
C ASP A 264 -30.38 -23.84 9.59
N GLU A 265 -30.85 -24.91 8.92
CA GLU A 265 -30.00 -26.02 8.47
C GLU A 265 -28.94 -25.56 7.44
N LEU A 266 -29.33 -24.78 6.43
CA LEU A 266 -28.40 -24.28 5.43
C LEU A 266 -27.40 -23.29 6.03
N VAL A 267 -27.87 -22.41 6.92
CA VAL A 267 -27.02 -21.44 7.62
C VAL A 267 -25.98 -22.15 8.48
N GLU A 268 -26.39 -23.12 9.30
CA GLU A 268 -25.47 -23.91 10.12
C GLU A 268 -24.49 -24.73 9.27
N LYS A 269 -24.94 -25.29 8.14
CA LYS A 269 -24.07 -25.99 7.19
C LYS A 269 -22.98 -25.07 6.64
N ILE A 270 -23.34 -23.88 6.14
CA ILE A 270 -22.40 -22.91 5.60
C ILE A 270 -21.45 -22.41 6.70
N ALA A 271 -21.97 -22.08 7.88
CA ALA A 271 -21.19 -21.61 9.01
C ALA A 271 -20.16 -22.66 9.45
N ALA A 272 -20.58 -23.91 9.64
CA ALA A 272 -19.68 -24.99 10.05
C ALA A 272 -18.58 -25.28 9.00
N GLN A 273 -18.90 -25.23 7.71
CA GLN A 273 -17.89 -25.39 6.65
C GLN A 273 -16.93 -24.20 6.58
N SER A 274 -17.43 -22.97 6.76
CA SER A 274 -16.60 -21.76 6.83
C SER A 274 -15.65 -21.79 8.04
N ASP A 275 -16.14 -22.21 9.21
CA ASP A 275 -15.32 -22.36 10.42
C ASP A 275 -14.24 -23.45 10.26
N ALA A 276 -14.58 -24.57 9.61
CA ALA A 276 -13.61 -25.62 9.31
C ALA A 276 -12.49 -25.12 8.38
N GLN A 277 -12.86 -24.39 7.33
CA GLN A 277 -11.91 -23.79 6.39
C GLN A 277 -11.03 -22.72 7.04
N ALA A 278 -11.56 -21.96 8.00
CA ALA A 278 -10.78 -20.98 8.77
C ALA A 278 -9.63 -21.63 9.57
N GLY A 279 -9.67 -22.95 9.80
CA GLY A 279 -8.55 -23.70 10.37
C GLY A 279 -8.20 -23.29 11.81
N GLY A 280 -9.17 -22.74 12.55
CA GLY A 280 -8.99 -22.23 13.91
C GLY A 280 -8.37 -20.84 14.01
N LEU A 281 -8.14 -20.15 12.89
CA LEU A 281 -7.70 -18.76 12.88
C LEU A 281 -8.82 -17.83 13.34
N THR A 282 -8.46 -16.84 14.13
CA THR A 282 -9.38 -15.75 14.50
C THR A 282 -9.66 -14.84 13.31
N VAL A 283 -10.77 -14.10 13.36
CA VAL A 283 -11.10 -13.07 12.34
C VAL A 283 -9.94 -12.08 12.15
N ARG A 284 -9.25 -11.69 13.23
CA ARG A 284 -8.12 -10.75 13.17
C ARG A 284 -6.90 -11.35 12.48
N GLU A 285 -6.65 -12.65 12.65
CA GLU A 285 -5.57 -13.34 11.93
C GLU A 285 -5.91 -13.50 10.44
N LEU A 286 -7.15 -13.82 10.12
CA LEU A 286 -7.63 -13.88 8.73
C LEU A 286 -7.56 -12.52 8.03
N GLU A 287 -7.94 -11.44 8.72
CA GLU A 287 -7.80 -10.07 8.20
C GLU A 287 -6.34 -9.73 7.92
N ARG A 288 -5.41 -10.04 8.86
CA ARG A 288 -3.98 -9.81 8.65
C ARG A 288 -3.43 -10.62 7.48
N LEU A 289 -3.83 -11.89 7.35
CA LEU A 289 -3.45 -12.74 6.22
C LEU A 289 -3.97 -12.16 4.89
N ARG A 290 -5.24 -11.76 4.83
CA ARG A 290 -5.84 -11.12 3.65
C ARG A 290 -5.07 -9.85 3.28
N ASP A 291 -4.82 -8.98 4.26
CA ASP A 291 -4.18 -7.69 4.02
C ASP A 291 -2.74 -7.84 3.54
N ASP A 292 -2.00 -8.80 4.09
CA ASP A 292 -0.65 -9.13 3.67
C ASP A 292 -0.62 -9.61 2.21
N ASN A 293 -1.57 -10.46 1.84
CA ASN A 293 -1.72 -10.95 0.47
C ASN A 293 -2.13 -9.82 -0.49
N LEU A 294 -3.02 -8.91 -0.06
CA LEU A 294 -3.41 -7.75 -0.85
C LEU A 294 -2.23 -6.79 -1.07
N VAL A 295 -1.43 -6.52 -0.03
CA VAL A 295 -0.21 -5.73 -0.14
C VAL A 295 0.76 -6.36 -1.12
N ALA A 296 1.03 -7.67 -0.99
CA ALA A 296 1.93 -8.38 -1.90
C ALA A 296 1.44 -8.33 -3.36
N LEU A 297 0.13 -8.48 -3.59
CA LEU A 297 -0.47 -8.37 -4.91
C LEU A 297 -0.32 -6.96 -5.50
N LEU A 298 -0.60 -5.92 -4.71
CA LEU A 298 -0.45 -4.53 -5.15
C LEU A 298 1.01 -4.21 -5.50
N GLN A 299 1.96 -4.73 -4.72
CA GLN A 299 3.39 -4.55 -4.98
C GLN A 299 3.88 -5.33 -6.20
N ALA A 300 3.40 -6.55 -6.40
CA ALA A 300 3.74 -7.34 -7.58
C ALA A 300 3.32 -6.66 -8.90
N LEU A 301 2.29 -5.80 -8.87
CA LEU A 301 1.84 -5.02 -10.03
C LEU A 301 2.72 -3.78 -10.32
N ARG A 302 3.62 -3.39 -9.40
CA ARG A 302 4.47 -2.19 -9.51
C ARG A 302 5.37 -2.15 -10.73
N ALA A 303 6.01 -3.27 -11.04
CA ALA A 303 6.88 -3.37 -12.22
C ALA A 303 6.14 -3.17 -13.55
N ARG A 304 4.81 -3.18 -13.56
CA ARG A 304 3.99 -3.18 -14.79
C ARG A 304 3.24 -1.87 -15.03
N ASP A 305 3.20 -0.94 -14.07
CA ASP A 305 2.38 0.28 -14.13
C ASP A 305 0.96 -0.07 -14.61
N TYR A 306 0.22 -0.88 -13.86
CA TYR A 306 -1.09 -1.40 -14.31
C TYR A 306 -2.14 -1.50 -13.18
N ALA A 307 -3.42 -1.41 -13.57
CA ALA A 307 -4.58 -1.56 -12.70
C ALA A 307 -4.50 -0.74 -11.38
N ALA A 308 -4.63 -1.41 -10.23
CA ALA A 308 -4.63 -0.78 -8.91
C ALA A 308 -3.30 -0.10 -8.57
N GLU A 309 -2.18 -0.59 -9.11
CA GLU A 309 -0.88 -0.01 -8.80
C GLU A 309 -0.69 1.39 -9.42
N LYS A 310 -1.27 1.67 -10.59
CA LYS A 310 -1.25 3.05 -11.16
C LYS A 310 -1.80 4.08 -10.17
N VAL A 311 -2.77 3.68 -9.36
CA VAL A 311 -3.39 4.53 -8.35
C VAL A 311 -2.43 4.76 -7.20
N LEU A 312 -1.80 3.70 -6.70
CA LEU A 312 -0.79 3.76 -5.64
C LEU A 312 0.41 4.61 -6.05
N ARG A 313 0.98 4.39 -7.25
CA ARG A 313 2.12 5.16 -7.76
C ARG A 313 1.81 6.64 -7.91
N ALA A 314 0.64 6.98 -8.45
CA ALA A 314 0.21 8.37 -8.57
C ALA A 314 0.02 9.01 -7.18
N HIS A 315 -0.41 8.23 -6.19
CA HIS A 315 -0.55 8.69 -4.82
C HIS A 315 0.81 8.90 -4.13
N GLU A 316 1.74 7.94 -4.26
CA GLU A 316 3.12 8.05 -3.77
C GLU A 316 3.82 9.29 -4.33
N ALA A 317 3.66 9.59 -5.62
CA ALA A 317 4.18 10.81 -6.23
C ALA A 317 3.62 12.08 -5.56
N ARG A 318 2.30 12.12 -5.26
CA ARG A 318 1.69 13.26 -4.55
C ARG A 318 2.23 13.41 -3.13
N LEU A 319 2.43 12.30 -2.41
CA LEU A 319 3.00 12.33 -1.06
C LEU A 319 4.42 12.89 -1.06
N LEU A 320 5.24 12.53 -2.07
CA LEU A 320 6.60 13.05 -2.22
C LEU A 320 6.64 14.56 -2.54
N GLU A 321 5.64 15.06 -3.28
CA GLU A 321 5.51 16.47 -3.64
C GLU A 321 4.86 17.34 -2.54
N ALA A 322 4.23 16.72 -1.53
CA ALA A 322 3.50 17.44 -0.49
C ALA A 322 4.47 18.22 0.44
N PRO A 323 4.20 19.52 0.72
CA PRO A 323 5.00 20.31 1.64
C PRO A 323 4.88 19.77 3.07
N GLY A 324 6.00 19.54 3.75
CA GLY A 324 6.03 18.92 5.08
C GLY A 324 5.83 17.40 5.04
N ASN A 325 6.46 16.74 4.06
CA ASN A 325 6.47 15.30 3.70
C ASN A 325 6.81 14.28 4.83
N GLY A 326 6.48 14.56 6.08
CA GLY A 326 6.61 13.62 7.20
C GLY A 326 8.04 13.34 7.65
N PHE A 327 9.07 13.78 6.91
CA PHE A 327 10.40 13.81 7.47
C PHE A 327 10.45 14.92 8.53
N ALA A 328 10.59 14.52 9.79
CA ALA A 328 11.50 15.29 10.64
C ALA A 328 12.81 15.39 9.84
N ALA A 329 13.27 16.62 9.57
CA ALA A 329 14.55 16.79 8.86
C ALA A 329 15.58 15.86 9.51
N PRO A 330 16.20 14.93 8.75
CA PRO A 330 17.04 13.92 9.36
C PRO A 330 18.14 14.63 10.14
N ASP A 331 18.36 14.20 11.37
CA ASP A 331 19.39 14.77 12.23
C ASP A 331 20.75 14.63 11.51
N PRO A 332 21.35 15.73 11.04
CA PRO A 332 22.56 15.66 10.22
C PRO A 332 23.77 15.18 11.03
N THR A 333 23.64 15.07 12.36
CA THR A 333 24.70 14.59 13.24
C THR A 333 24.72 13.07 13.39
N GLN A 334 23.80 12.35 12.74
CA GLN A 334 23.70 10.88 12.76
C GLN A 334 23.77 10.30 11.33
N PRO A 335 24.06 9.00 11.17
CA PRO A 335 23.87 8.33 9.88
C PRO A 335 22.44 8.56 9.36
N LEU A 336 22.33 9.07 8.13
CA LEU A 336 21.08 9.56 7.56
C LEU A 336 20.22 8.38 7.08
N LEU A 337 19.00 8.26 7.60
CA LEU A 337 17.99 7.37 7.05
C LEU A 337 17.27 8.07 5.89
N LEU A 338 17.72 7.82 4.67
CA LEU A 338 17.18 8.48 3.45
C LEU A 338 16.49 7.51 2.49
N HIS A 339 16.62 6.20 2.72
CA HIS A 339 16.05 5.19 1.85
C HIS A 339 15.54 4.00 2.66
N GLU A 340 14.28 3.66 2.39
CA GLU A 340 13.60 2.49 2.90
C GLU A 340 12.98 1.78 1.70
N THR A 341 13.14 0.46 1.62
CA THR A 341 12.55 -0.36 0.55
C THR A 341 11.98 -1.68 1.11
N LEU A 342 11.18 -2.40 0.32
CA LEU A 342 10.77 -3.77 0.60
C LEU A 342 11.43 -4.67 -0.41
N VAL A 343 11.83 -5.88 0.02
CA VAL A 343 12.38 -6.85 -0.92
C VAL A 343 11.29 -7.30 -1.89
N GLU A 344 11.42 -6.92 -3.16
CA GLU A 344 10.47 -7.35 -4.16
C GLU A 344 10.58 -8.87 -4.38
N PRO A 345 9.45 -9.59 -4.59
CA PRO A 345 9.47 -11.02 -4.84
C PRO A 345 10.36 -11.43 -6.04
N GLU A 346 10.51 -10.57 -7.04
CA GLU A 346 11.39 -10.81 -8.20
C GLU A 346 12.89 -10.67 -7.90
N TRP A 347 13.26 -10.17 -6.72
CA TRP A 347 14.64 -10.07 -6.29
C TRP A 347 15.16 -11.34 -5.61
N ILE A 348 14.28 -12.32 -5.42
CA ILE A 348 14.60 -13.56 -4.72
C ILE A 348 15.17 -14.59 -5.69
N ASP A 349 16.29 -15.20 -5.29
CA ASP A 349 16.96 -16.27 -6.02
C ASP A 349 16.28 -17.64 -5.81
N CYS A 350 16.82 -18.68 -6.44
CA CYS A 350 16.31 -20.04 -6.27
C CYS A 350 16.52 -20.63 -4.85
N ASN A 351 17.30 -19.97 -4.00
CA ASN A 351 17.54 -20.36 -2.61
C ASN A 351 16.52 -19.71 -1.66
N GLY A 352 15.64 -18.85 -2.15
CA GLY A 352 14.63 -18.18 -1.34
C GLY A 352 15.10 -16.89 -0.68
N HIS A 353 16.26 -16.35 -1.07
CA HIS A 353 16.82 -15.13 -0.50
C HIS A 353 17.13 -14.08 -1.55
N LEU A 354 17.32 -12.83 -1.12
CA LEU A 354 17.71 -11.71 -1.97
C LEU A 354 18.98 -12.06 -2.77
N THR A 355 18.90 -12.02 -4.11
CA THR A 355 20.07 -12.26 -4.98
C THR A 355 21.14 -11.18 -4.76
N GLU A 356 22.40 -11.56 -4.89
CA GLU A 356 23.57 -10.76 -4.57
C GLU A 356 23.57 -9.37 -5.24
N ALA A 357 23.15 -9.28 -6.51
CA ALA A 357 23.12 -8.03 -7.25
C ALA A 357 22.07 -7.04 -6.69
N ARG A 358 21.01 -7.54 -6.04
CA ARG A 358 19.92 -6.70 -5.54
C ARG A 358 20.27 -5.99 -4.24
N TYR A 359 21.22 -6.50 -3.45
CA TYR A 359 21.80 -5.69 -2.36
C TYR A 359 22.45 -4.42 -2.90
N LEU A 360 23.25 -4.54 -3.97
CA LEU A 360 23.88 -3.37 -4.59
C LEU A 360 22.84 -2.41 -5.17
N HIS A 361 21.79 -2.94 -5.77
CA HIS A 361 20.68 -2.13 -6.28
C HIS A 361 20.08 -1.23 -5.18
N VAL A 362 19.73 -1.81 -4.03
CA VAL A 362 19.19 -1.05 -2.88
C VAL A 362 20.19 -0.01 -2.36
N PHE A 363 21.49 -0.33 -2.34
CA PHE A 363 22.51 0.65 -1.98
C PHE A 363 22.68 1.77 -3.02
N ALA A 364 22.48 1.48 -4.30
CA ALA A 364 22.47 2.50 -5.35
C ALA A 364 21.26 3.42 -5.20
N GLU A 365 20.07 2.89 -4.88
CA GLU A 365 18.89 3.71 -4.60
C GLU A 365 19.08 4.61 -3.37
N ALA A 366 19.74 4.10 -2.32
CA ALA A 366 20.13 4.90 -1.15
C ALA A 366 21.15 5.99 -1.49
N THR A 367 22.06 5.71 -2.42
CA THR A 367 22.99 6.71 -2.96
C THR A 367 22.24 7.82 -3.69
N ASP A 368 21.28 7.47 -4.54
CA ASP A 368 20.45 8.44 -5.25
C ASP A 368 19.58 9.26 -4.28
N ALA A 369 19.09 8.64 -3.21
CA ALA A 369 18.37 9.34 -2.15
C ALA A 369 19.25 10.38 -1.45
N PHE A 370 20.51 10.03 -1.16
CA PHE A 370 21.48 10.99 -0.63
C PHE A 370 21.76 12.13 -1.62
N LEU A 371 21.94 11.82 -2.91
CA LEU A 371 22.16 12.83 -3.94
C LEU A 371 20.99 13.81 -4.03
N ARG A 372 19.74 13.33 -3.98
CA ARG A 372 18.55 14.18 -3.89
C ARG A 372 18.55 15.04 -2.61
N TYR A 373 18.90 14.46 -1.46
CA TYR A 373 18.99 15.18 -0.19
C TYR A 373 19.94 16.37 -0.23
N VAL A 374 21.08 16.25 -0.93
CA VAL A 374 22.04 17.36 -1.10
C VAL A 374 21.71 18.30 -2.27
N GLY A 375 20.60 18.07 -2.98
CA GLY A 375 20.10 18.96 -4.03
C GLY A 375 20.40 18.54 -5.48
N VAL A 376 20.90 17.32 -5.71
CA VAL A 376 21.01 16.75 -7.07
C VAL A 376 19.62 16.25 -7.51
N GLY A 377 18.75 17.21 -7.82
CA GLY A 377 17.39 16.97 -8.30
C GLY A 377 17.27 16.96 -9.82
N ALA A 378 16.04 16.91 -10.34
CA ALA A 378 15.75 16.86 -11.77
C ALA A 378 16.34 18.05 -12.55
N GLU A 379 16.29 19.26 -11.99
CA GLU A 379 16.87 20.46 -12.62
C GLU A 379 18.40 20.38 -12.72
N TYR A 380 19.06 19.87 -11.68
CA TYR A 380 20.53 19.69 -11.66
C TYR A 380 20.97 18.69 -12.74
N LEU A 381 20.25 17.57 -12.85
CA LEU A 381 20.48 16.54 -13.86
C LEU A 381 20.21 17.06 -15.28
N ALA A 382 19.15 17.83 -15.49
CA ALA A 382 18.84 18.46 -16.78
C ALA A 382 19.93 19.44 -17.23
N GLY A 383 20.66 20.04 -16.29
CA GLY A 383 21.85 20.85 -16.53
C GLY A 383 23.08 20.08 -17.03
N SER A 384 22.97 18.77 -17.28
CA SER A 384 24.11 17.90 -17.63
C SER A 384 25.14 17.72 -16.51
N HIS A 385 24.69 17.78 -15.26
CA HIS A 385 25.53 17.56 -14.07
C HIS A 385 25.02 16.37 -13.27
N SER A 386 25.91 15.44 -12.91
CA SER A 386 25.54 14.22 -12.19
C SER A 386 26.72 13.69 -11.36
N ALA A 387 26.52 12.61 -10.61
CA ALA A 387 27.56 11.89 -9.90
C ALA A 387 27.54 10.42 -10.28
N TYR A 388 28.70 9.83 -10.57
CA TYR A 388 28.84 8.42 -10.90
C TYR A 388 29.58 7.69 -9.78
N THR A 389 29.06 6.53 -9.38
CA THR A 389 29.79 5.59 -8.53
C THR A 389 30.92 4.98 -9.34
N VAL A 390 32.17 5.25 -8.93
CA VAL A 390 33.38 4.75 -9.60
C VAL A 390 33.98 3.53 -8.93
N GLU A 391 33.63 3.29 -7.66
CA GLU A 391 34.07 2.12 -6.91
C GLU A 391 33.03 1.74 -5.86
N THR A 392 32.81 0.44 -5.69
CA THR A 392 31.94 -0.12 -4.65
C THR A 392 32.61 -1.30 -3.96
N HIS A 393 32.53 -1.34 -2.64
CA HIS A 393 32.83 -2.53 -1.83
C HIS A 393 31.59 -2.99 -1.06
N LEU A 394 31.05 -4.14 -1.43
CA LEU A 394 29.81 -4.71 -0.89
C LEU A 394 30.11 -5.92 0.01
N ARG A 395 29.45 -5.98 1.17
CA ARG A 395 29.50 -7.13 2.09
C ARG A 395 28.09 -7.62 2.37
N HIS A 396 27.85 -8.90 2.10
CA HIS A 396 26.63 -9.62 2.48
C HIS A 396 26.85 -10.27 3.86
N LEU A 397 25.99 -9.98 4.84
CA LEU A 397 26.16 -10.46 6.22
C LEU A 397 25.06 -11.44 6.65
N ARG A 398 23.85 -11.27 6.10
CA ARG A 398 22.66 -12.09 6.36
C ARG A 398 21.88 -12.28 5.07
N GLU A 399 21.10 -13.36 5.05
CA GLU A 399 20.08 -13.62 4.05
C GLU A 399 18.83 -12.79 4.37
N VAL A 400 18.07 -12.43 3.34
CA VAL A 400 16.87 -11.59 3.45
C VAL A 400 15.79 -12.20 2.56
N ALA A 401 14.60 -12.46 3.11
CA ALA A 401 13.50 -13.07 2.37
C ALA A 401 12.64 -12.03 1.61
N ALA A 402 11.71 -12.53 0.78
CA ALA A 402 10.75 -11.70 0.07
C ALA A 402 9.92 -10.86 1.04
N LEU A 403 9.60 -9.63 0.65
CA LEU A 403 8.72 -8.70 1.38
C LEU A 403 9.26 -8.28 2.77
N GLU A 404 10.51 -8.57 3.10
CA GLU A 404 11.14 -8.04 4.30
C GLU A 404 11.43 -6.54 4.15
N PRO A 405 11.17 -5.72 5.19
CA PRO A 405 11.39 -4.28 5.15
C PRO A 405 12.86 -3.94 5.41
N LEU A 406 13.42 -3.11 4.53
CA LEU A 406 14.81 -2.68 4.54
C LEU A 406 14.93 -1.19 4.82
N GLN A 407 15.92 -0.84 5.63
CA GLN A 407 16.34 0.54 5.89
C GLN A 407 17.81 0.70 5.54
N VAL A 408 18.17 1.78 4.86
CA VAL A 408 19.58 2.08 4.56
C VAL A 408 20.00 3.38 5.22
N LEU A 409 20.91 3.23 6.20
CA LEU A 409 21.58 4.35 6.85
C LEU A 409 22.80 4.76 6.02
N THR A 410 22.91 6.05 5.70
CA THR A 410 24.00 6.61 4.88
C THR A 410 24.88 7.52 5.73
N GLN A 411 26.17 7.22 5.78
CA GLN A 411 27.19 8.04 6.43
C GLN A 411 28.15 8.61 5.38
N VAL A 412 28.36 9.92 5.39
CA VAL A 412 29.41 10.55 4.58
C VAL A 412 30.75 10.34 5.28
N LEU A 413 31.64 9.57 4.65
CA LEU A 413 33.01 9.35 5.15
C LEU A 413 33.96 10.48 4.73
N GLY A 414 33.65 11.16 3.63
CA GLY A 414 34.42 12.32 3.16
C GLY A 414 33.86 12.90 1.87
N ALA A 415 34.20 14.16 1.61
CA ALA A 415 33.91 14.82 0.35
C ALA A 415 35.01 15.85 0.03
N ASP A 416 35.23 16.11 -1.25
CA ASP A 416 36.08 17.20 -1.71
C ASP A 416 35.41 17.97 -2.86
N GLU A 417 36.18 18.77 -3.61
CA GLU A 417 35.69 19.58 -4.72
C GLU A 417 34.82 18.82 -5.73
N LYS A 418 35.03 17.49 -5.91
CA LYS A 418 34.34 16.69 -6.94
C LYS A 418 34.10 15.23 -6.55
N ARG A 419 34.64 14.74 -5.44
CA ARG A 419 34.46 13.37 -4.95
C ARG A 419 33.57 13.35 -3.72
N LEU A 420 32.84 12.26 -3.57
CA LEU A 420 32.00 11.98 -2.41
C LEU A 420 32.19 10.52 -2.02
N HIS A 421 32.47 10.28 -0.74
CA HIS A 421 32.71 8.96 -0.18
C HIS A 421 31.59 8.64 0.81
N LEU A 422 30.77 7.64 0.48
CA LEU A 422 29.61 7.22 1.26
C LEU A 422 29.82 5.82 1.82
N PHE A 423 29.24 5.59 3.00
CA PHE A 423 29.09 4.27 3.58
C PHE A 423 27.63 4.02 3.91
N HIS A 424 27.11 2.91 3.42
CA HIS A 424 25.74 2.49 3.61
C HIS A 424 25.67 1.27 4.51
N THR A 425 24.73 1.30 5.46
CA THR A 425 24.40 0.16 6.33
C THR A 425 22.94 -0.22 6.08
N MET A 426 22.72 -1.40 5.50
CA MET A 426 21.39 -1.95 5.32
C MET A 426 20.97 -2.71 6.58
N ARG A 427 19.79 -2.39 7.10
CA ARG A 427 19.20 -3.01 8.30
C ARG A 427 17.80 -3.52 8.02
N HIS A 428 17.40 -4.56 8.73
CA HIS A 428 16.00 -4.94 8.79
C HIS A 428 15.24 -3.85 9.56
N ALA A 429 14.19 -3.28 8.98
CA ALA A 429 13.49 -2.11 9.55
C ALA A 429 12.94 -2.36 10.96
N THR A 430 12.34 -3.53 11.16
CA THR A 430 11.73 -3.91 12.44
C THR A 430 12.72 -4.52 13.44
N ALA A 431 13.54 -5.48 13.02
CA ALA A 431 14.47 -6.18 13.90
C ALA A 431 15.74 -5.36 14.23
N GLY A 432 16.09 -4.36 13.41
CA GLY A 432 17.24 -3.47 13.60
C GLY A 432 18.61 -4.10 13.32
N GLU A 433 18.67 -5.37 12.95
CA GLU A 433 19.90 -6.09 12.64
C GLU A 433 20.52 -5.63 11.31
N THR A 434 21.85 -5.69 11.20
CA THR A 434 22.57 -5.30 9.98
C THR A 434 22.65 -6.48 9.01
N LEU A 435 22.11 -6.28 7.82
CA LEU A 435 21.96 -7.31 6.78
C LEU A 435 23.11 -7.27 5.77
N ALA A 436 23.53 -6.07 5.39
CA ALA A 436 24.62 -5.83 4.45
C ALA A 436 25.24 -4.45 4.65
N THR A 437 26.43 -4.23 4.09
CA THR A 437 27.08 -2.90 4.05
C THR A 437 27.70 -2.65 2.69
N ALA A 438 27.65 -1.40 2.22
CA ALA A 438 28.34 -0.97 1.00
C ALA A 438 29.12 0.32 1.23
N GLU A 439 30.34 0.38 0.71
CA GLU A 439 31.17 1.58 0.65
C GLU A 439 31.25 2.04 -0.81
N HIS A 440 30.87 3.30 -1.08
CA HIS A 440 30.77 3.88 -2.42
C HIS A 440 31.67 5.10 -2.55
N LEU A 441 32.51 5.11 -3.58
CA LEU A 441 33.20 6.30 -4.03
C LEU A 441 32.50 6.85 -5.27
N LEU A 442 32.05 8.10 -5.18
CA LEU A 442 31.40 8.82 -6.26
C LEU A 442 32.28 9.94 -6.79
N LEU A 443 32.09 10.25 -8.08
CA LEU A 443 32.73 11.34 -8.78
C LEU A 443 31.67 12.21 -9.47
N HIS A 444 31.66 13.50 -9.18
CA HIS A 444 30.83 14.49 -9.85
C HIS A 444 31.35 14.74 -11.27
N VAL A 445 30.44 14.72 -12.24
CA VAL A 445 30.74 14.75 -13.67
C VAL A 445 29.84 15.75 -14.39
N ASN A 446 30.39 16.34 -15.45
CA ASN A 446 29.57 16.94 -16.50
C ASN A 446 29.31 15.86 -17.56
N THR A 447 28.05 15.49 -17.76
CA THR A 447 27.65 14.38 -18.63
C THR A 447 27.77 14.73 -20.11
N ALA A 448 27.67 16.00 -20.49
CA ALA A 448 27.88 16.46 -21.86
C ALA A 448 29.36 16.44 -22.27
N GLU A 449 30.27 16.77 -21.33
CA GLU A 449 31.71 16.74 -21.55
C GLU A 449 32.35 15.37 -21.25
N GLY A 450 31.64 14.47 -20.58
CA GLY A 450 32.14 13.14 -20.19
C GLY A 450 33.33 13.17 -19.22
N ARG A 451 33.44 14.21 -18.37
CA ARG A 451 34.59 14.37 -17.46
C ARG A 451 34.18 14.84 -16.07
N ALA A 452 35.05 14.55 -15.10
CA ALA A 452 34.90 15.03 -13.73
C ALA A 452 35.01 16.55 -13.63
N ARG A 453 34.14 17.15 -12.81
CA ARG A 453 34.09 18.60 -12.56
C ARG A 453 33.77 18.85 -11.08
N PRO A 454 34.15 20.02 -10.53
CA PRO A 454 33.69 20.39 -9.21
C PRO A 454 32.16 20.43 -9.09
N TRP A 455 31.64 20.17 -7.89
CA TRP A 455 30.22 20.35 -7.56
C TRP A 455 29.79 21.81 -7.81
N LEU A 456 28.55 22.02 -8.23
CA LEU A 456 27.99 23.37 -8.41
C LEU A 456 27.18 23.80 -7.20
N GLU A 457 27.09 25.11 -6.95
CA GLU A 457 26.18 25.63 -5.93
C GLU A 457 24.71 25.50 -6.36
N PRO A 458 23.76 25.26 -5.43
CA PRO A 458 23.95 25.13 -3.98
C PRO A 458 24.39 23.73 -3.49
N VAL A 459 24.52 22.74 -4.39
CA VAL A 459 24.83 21.34 -4.05
C VAL A 459 26.19 21.21 -3.39
N ALA A 460 27.19 21.97 -3.84
CA ALA A 460 28.52 22.00 -3.23
C ALA A 460 28.46 22.36 -1.73
N GLY A 461 27.71 23.40 -1.37
CA GLY A 461 27.48 23.78 0.03
C GLY A 461 26.77 22.69 0.85
N SER A 462 25.75 22.03 0.27
CA SER A 462 25.03 20.93 0.92
C SER A 462 25.91 19.71 1.18
N VAL A 463 26.72 19.30 0.19
CA VAL A 463 27.68 18.18 0.32
C VAL A 463 28.71 18.48 1.41
N ALA A 464 29.28 19.70 1.42
CA ALA A 464 30.25 20.11 2.42
C ALA A 464 29.63 20.13 3.84
N THR A 465 28.38 20.56 3.96
CA THR A 465 27.64 20.58 5.23
C THR A 465 27.41 19.17 5.75
N ALA A 466 26.95 18.25 4.91
CA ALA A 466 26.75 16.84 5.30
C ALA A 466 28.08 16.18 5.71
N ALA A 467 29.15 16.39 4.95
CA ALA A 467 30.48 15.87 5.29
C ALA A 467 31.04 16.45 6.60
N ALA A 468 30.78 17.73 6.88
CA ALA A 468 31.20 18.36 8.13
C ALA A 468 30.45 17.79 9.33
N ALA A 469 29.14 17.58 9.21
CA ALA A 469 28.31 17.04 10.29
C ALA A 469 28.68 15.60 10.64
N HIS A 470 29.06 14.78 9.65
CA HIS A 470 29.44 13.38 9.86
C HIS A 470 30.91 13.18 10.26
N ARG A 471 31.75 14.21 10.21
CA ARG A 471 33.19 14.11 10.52
C ARG A 471 33.47 13.60 11.95
N ALA A 472 32.58 13.90 12.89
CA ALA A 472 32.71 13.49 14.28
C ALA A 472 32.19 12.07 14.56
N LEU A 473 31.49 11.44 13.60
CA LEU A 473 30.97 10.09 13.77
C LEU A 473 32.11 9.06 13.73
N PRO A 474 31.99 7.95 14.47
CA PRO A 474 32.96 6.87 14.38
C PRO A 474 32.99 6.31 12.96
N LEU A 475 34.20 5.97 12.49
CA LEU A 475 34.37 5.29 11.21
C LEU A 475 33.74 3.88 11.31
N PRO A 476 32.92 3.47 10.33
CA PRO A 476 32.38 2.11 10.28
C PRO A 476 33.50 1.06 10.24
N GLU A 477 33.36 -0.04 10.98
CA GLU A 477 34.39 -1.09 11.16
C GLU A 477 34.89 -1.73 9.85
N SER A 478 34.07 -1.67 8.79
CA SER A 478 34.39 -2.23 7.48
C SER A 478 34.73 -1.23 6.40
N ALA A 479 34.77 0.07 6.70
CA ALA A 479 35.26 1.07 5.77
C ALA A 479 36.75 0.82 5.42
N GLY A 480 37.11 0.94 4.15
CA GLY A 480 38.45 0.74 3.61
C GLY A 480 38.92 -0.72 3.58
N ARG A 481 38.04 -1.72 3.77
CA ARG A 481 38.41 -3.13 3.64
C ARG A 481 38.52 -3.55 2.17
N ALA A 482 39.45 -4.46 1.89
CA ALA A 482 39.60 -5.08 0.57
C ALA A 482 39.38 -6.60 0.65
N ILE A 483 38.90 -7.21 -0.43
CA ILE A 483 38.81 -8.66 -0.57
C ILE A 483 40.23 -9.22 -0.76
N VAL A 484 40.70 -10.02 0.20
CA VAL A 484 42.04 -10.63 0.16
C VAL A 484 41.94 -12.14 0.31
N LEU A 485 42.34 -12.87 -0.73
CA LEU A 485 42.63 -14.30 -0.60
C LEU A 485 44.12 -14.46 -0.25
N ARG A 486 44.43 -14.72 1.02
CA ARG A 486 45.82 -15.00 1.43
C ARG A 486 46.26 -16.33 0.81
N ARG A 487 47.07 -16.28 -0.25
CA ARG A 487 47.74 -17.48 -0.78
C ARG A 487 48.72 -17.98 0.29
N GLY A 488 48.51 -19.20 0.78
CA GLY A 488 49.28 -19.77 1.89
C GLY A 488 50.78 -19.85 1.59
N LEU A 489 51.59 -19.50 2.59
CA LEU A 489 53.01 -19.82 2.65
C LEU A 489 53.20 -21.32 2.91
N GLU A 490 54.27 -21.83 2.33
CA GLU A 490 54.69 -23.22 2.16
C GLU A 490 54.58 -24.10 3.43
N THR A 491 54.11 -25.33 3.22
CA THR A 491 54.29 -26.48 4.10
C THR A 491 55.75 -26.62 4.53
N GLN A 492 56.03 -26.38 5.81
CA GLN A 492 57.31 -26.74 6.41
C GLN A 492 57.52 -28.25 6.32
N GLN A 493 58.62 -28.64 5.70
CA GLN A 493 59.18 -29.99 5.75
C GLN A 493 59.45 -30.34 7.22
N HIS A 494 58.78 -31.37 7.73
CA HIS A 494 59.17 -32.03 8.96
C HIS A 494 60.49 -32.78 8.73
N ASP A 495 61.59 -32.15 9.13
CA ASP A 495 62.85 -32.82 9.41
C ASP A 495 62.67 -33.66 10.69
N THR A 496 62.49 -34.97 10.53
CA THR A 496 62.44 -35.91 11.65
C THR A 496 63.84 -36.43 11.91
N GLY A 497 64.61 -35.65 12.65
CA GLY A 497 65.80 -36.12 13.34
C GLY A 497 65.41 -37.19 14.37
N HIS A 498 65.53 -38.45 13.98
CA HIS A 498 65.57 -39.58 14.90
C HIS A 498 66.88 -39.48 15.69
N ASN A 499 66.79 -39.33 17.02
CA ASN A 499 67.89 -39.74 17.88
C ASN A 499 67.35 -40.37 19.18
N ASP A 500 67.90 -41.54 19.43
CA ASP A 500 67.70 -42.48 20.52
C ASP A 500 67.88 -41.88 21.93
N GLN A 501 67.20 -42.51 22.89
CA GLN A 501 67.65 -43.00 24.22
C GLN A 501 66.42 -43.01 25.16
N GLY A 502 66.02 -44.09 25.85
CA GLY A 502 66.70 -45.32 26.25
C GLY A 502 66.66 -45.42 27.79
N ALA A 503 66.08 -46.52 28.30
CA ALA A 503 66.08 -47.01 29.69
C ALA A 503 65.21 -46.22 30.71
N ASN A 504 64.42 -46.84 31.59
CA ASN A 504 64.38 -48.22 32.10
C ASN A 504 62.98 -48.51 32.67
#